data_AF-A0A0C2FQ78-F1
#
_entry.id   AF-A0A0C2FQ78-F1
#
_cell.length_a   1.000
_cell.length_b   1.000
_cell.length_c   1.000
_cell.angle_alpha   90.00
_cell.angle_beta   90.00
_cell.angle_gamma   90.00
#
_symmetry.space_group_name_H-M   'P 1'
#
loop_
_entity.id
_entity.type
_entity.pdbx_description
1 polymer ?
#
loop_
_entity_poly.entity_id
_entity_poly.type
_entity_poly.pdbx_seq_one_letter_code
_entity_poly.pdbx_strand_id
1 'polypeptide(L)'
;MPPEILLLLAGPLLAVVHAQFDISTCGTMKGCLFAPPGCRPGADCTIEFSYQVDGAYLDMELAGTLAPEYSSSGYVAVGFSQDDRM
;
A
#
# COMPACT_ATOMS: atom_id res chain seq x y z
N MET A 1 20.10 -24.22 -34.91
CA MET A 1 20.02 -23.95 -33.46
C MET A 1 18.70 -24.53 -32.97
N PRO A 2 18.71 -25.50 -32.03
CA PRO A 2 17.51 -26.24 -31.68
C PRO A 2 16.50 -25.33 -30.94
N PRO A 3 15.19 -25.49 -31.17
CA PRO A 3 14.14 -24.62 -30.63
C PRO A 3 14.00 -24.70 -29.10
N GLU A 4 14.69 -25.63 -28.45
CA GLU A 4 14.63 -25.87 -27.01
C GLU A 4 15.33 -24.78 -26.18
N ILE A 5 16.29 -24.05 -26.75
CA ILE A 5 17.03 -22.99 -26.04
C ILE A 5 16.18 -21.71 -25.87
N LEU A 6 15.17 -21.49 -26.73
CA LEU A 6 14.33 -20.29 -26.67
C LEU A 6 13.31 -20.34 -25.51
N LEU A 7 12.88 -21.55 -25.10
CA LEU A 7 11.96 -21.71 -23.96
C LEU A 7 12.63 -21.48 -22.59
N LEU A 8 13.94 -21.65 -22.48
CA LEU A 8 14.68 -21.50 -21.21
C LEU A 8 14.91 -20.03 -20.80
N LEU A 9 14.75 -19.07 -21.73
CA LEU A 9 14.93 -17.63 -21.48
C LEU A 9 13.63 -16.89 -21.12
N ALA A 10 12.48 -17.56 -21.18
CA ALA A 10 11.16 -17.00 -20.83
C ALA A 10 10.67 -17.46 -19.43
N GLY A 11 11.56 -18.05 -18.62
CA GLY A 11 11.22 -18.90 -17.47
C GLY A 11 10.94 -18.20 -16.13
N PRO A 12 11.34 -16.95 -15.88
CA PRO A 12 10.69 -16.21 -14.81
C PRO A 12 10.45 -14.77 -15.24
N LEU A 13 9.36 -14.56 -16.00
CA LEU A 13 8.58 -13.35 -15.80
C LEU A 13 7.94 -13.47 -14.41
N LEU A 14 8.76 -13.32 -13.36
CA LEU A 14 8.28 -13.23 -11.99
C LEU A 14 7.18 -12.18 -12.01
N ALA A 15 5.95 -12.60 -11.75
CA ALA A 15 4.88 -11.67 -11.46
C ALA A 15 5.34 -10.89 -10.24
N VAL A 16 5.84 -9.67 -10.46
CA VAL A 16 6.02 -8.70 -9.40
C VAL A 16 4.59 -8.36 -9.00
N VAL A 17 4.04 -9.11 -8.06
CA VAL A 17 2.82 -8.73 -7.35
C VAL A 17 3.21 -7.48 -6.58
N HIS A 18 3.05 -6.33 -7.22
CA HIS A 18 3.02 -5.08 -6.50
C HIS A 18 1.82 -5.19 -5.56
N ALA A 19 2.08 -5.27 -4.26
CA ALA A 19 1.04 -5.10 -3.26
C ALA A 19 0.48 -3.68 -3.45
N GLN A 20 -0.60 -3.58 -4.21
CA GLN A 20 -1.32 -2.32 -4.40
C GLN A 20 -2.26 -2.15 -3.22
N PHE A 21 -2.35 -0.92 -2.72
CA PHE A 21 -3.30 -0.56 -1.69
C PHE A 21 -4.74 -0.81 -2.19
N ASP A 22 -5.48 -1.69 -1.53
CA ASP A 22 -6.82 -2.08 -1.98
C ASP A 22 -7.91 -1.22 -1.33
N ILE A 23 -8.56 -0.37 -2.13
CA ILE A 23 -9.65 0.50 -1.67
C ILE A 23 -11.05 -0.11 -1.86
N SER A 24 -11.18 -1.29 -2.45
CA SER A 24 -12.46 -1.83 -2.95
C SER A 24 -13.53 -2.00 -1.86
N THR A 25 -13.10 -2.25 -0.62
CA THR A 25 -13.99 -2.49 0.54
C THR A 25 -13.89 -1.39 1.61
N CYS A 26 -13.31 -0.23 1.27
CA CYS A 26 -13.29 0.94 2.15
C CYS A 26 -14.72 1.42 2.49
N GLY A 27 -14.95 1.75 3.76
CA GLY A 27 -16.25 2.25 4.26
C GLY A 27 -17.30 1.16 4.47
N THR A 28 -17.00 -0.10 4.15
CA THR A 28 -17.86 -1.26 4.43
C THR A 28 -17.16 -2.25 5.35
N MET A 29 -16.08 -2.89 4.87
CA MET A 29 -15.30 -3.86 5.64
C MET A 29 -13.98 -3.28 6.16
N LYS A 30 -13.40 -2.31 5.45
CA LYS A 30 -12.14 -1.65 5.83
C LYS A 30 -12.44 -0.24 6.31
N GLY A 31 -11.82 0.15 7.42
CA GLY A 31 -11.63 1.56 7.77
C GLY A 31 -10.51 2.11 6.91
N CYS A 32 -10.70 3.26 6.26
CA CYS A 32 -9.71 3.86 5.38
C CYS A 32 -9.53 5.34 5.70
N LEU A 33 -8.27 5.79 5.68
CA LEU A 33 -7.87 7.17 5.87
C LEU A 33 -7.02 7.59 4.68
N PHE A 34 -7.37 8.74 4.12
CA PHE A 34 -6.69 9.33 2.99
C PHE A 34 -6.33 10.77 3.33
N ALA A 35 -5.07 11.15 3.09
CA ALA A 35 -4.60 12.51 3.30
C ALA A 35 -3.88 13.06 2.06
N PRO A 36 -4.07 14.35 1.72
CA PRO A 36 -4.94 15.32 2.40
C PRO A 36 -6.44 15.04 2.17
N PRO A 37 -7.35 15.64 2.96
CA PRO A 37 -8.78 15.45 2.78
C PRO A 37 -9.24 15.80 1.35
N GLY A 38 -10.02 14.91 0.74
CA GLY A 38 -10.54 15.09 -0.62
C GLY A 38 -9.64 14.60 -1.75
N CYS A 39 -8.46 14.04 -1.43
CA CYS A 39 -7.64 13.35 -2.42
C CYS A 39 -8.33 12.08 -2.95
N ARG A 40 -7.88 11.64 -4.13
CA ARG A 40 -8.24 10.43 -4.84
C ARG A 40 -7.20 9.35 -4.55
N PRO A 41 -7.59 8.25 -3.87
CA PRO A 41 -6.67 7.15 -3.58
C PRO A 41 -6.04 6.56 -4.85
N GLY A 42 -4.77 6.24 -4.79
CA GLY A 42 -3.95 5.76 -5.90
C GLY A 42 -3.57 6.83 -6.94
N ALA A 43 -4.00 8.08 -6.78
CA ALA A 43 -3.73 9.16 -7.73
C ALA A 43 -2.99 10.35 -7.10
N ASP A 44 -3.53 10.98 -6.06
CA ASP A 44 -2.98 12.22 -5.48
C ASP A 44 -2.98 12.26 -3.95
N CYS A 45 -3.29 11.15 -3.28
CA CYS A 45 -3.09 11.02 -1.84
C CYS A 45 -1.60 10.85 -1.51
N THR A 46 -1.11 11.60 -0.52
CA THR A 46 0.26 11.45 -0.02
C THR A 46 0.36 10.39 1.07
N ILE A 47 -0.74 10.11 1.76
CA ILE A 47 -0.86 9.07 2.77
C ILE A 47 -2.16 8.29 2.53
N GLU A 48 -2.04 6.97 2.49
CA GLU A 48 -3.16 6.03 2.42
C GLU A 48 -2.97 4.99 3.52
N PHE A 49 -3.97 4.85 4.39
CA PHE A 49 -3.97 3.87 5.46
C PHE A 49 -5.30 3.13 5.46
N SER A 50 -5.26 1.80 5.49
CA SER A 50 -6.45 0.98 5.69
C SER A 50 -6.25 0.03 6.85
N TYR A 51 -7.35 -0.31 7.52
CA TYR A 51 -7.36 -1.30 8.57
C TYR A 51 -8.63 -2.16 8.53
N GLN A 52 -8.48 -3.44 8.88
CA GLN A 52 -9.58 -4.39 9.03
C GLN A 52 -9.32 -5.28 10.24
N VAL A 53 -10.34 -5.44 11.08
CA VAL A 53 -10.27 -6.38 12.22
C VAL A 53 -10.64 -7.77 11.71
N ASP A 54 -9.74 -8.73 11.90
CA ASP A 54 -9.98 -10.15 11.67
C ASP A 54 -9.76 -10.94 12.97
N GLY A 55 -10.86 -11.16 13.70
CA GLY A 55 -10.84 -11.83 15.00
C GLY A 55 -9.98 -11.06 16.03
N ALA A 56 -8.80 -11.61 16.33
CA ALA A 56 -7.84 -11.02 17.26
C ALA A 56 -6.72 -10.22 16.57
N TYR A 57 -6.75 -10.13 15.24
CA TYR A 57 -5.73 -9.49 14.43
C TYR A 57 -6.26 -8.21 13.78
N LEU A 58 -5.32 -7.33 13.42
CA LEU A 58 -5.59 -6.12 12.66
C LEU A 58 -4.76 -6.16 11.39
N ASP A 59 -5.43 -6.38 10.26
CA ASP A 59 -4.81 -6.26 8.95
C ASP A 59 -4.69 -4.78 8.60
N MET A 60 -3.50 -4.36 8.21
CA MET A 60 -3.19 -2.97 7.91
C MET A 60 -2.46 -2.86 6.59
N GLU A 61 -2.87 -1.89 5.78
CA GLU A 61 -2.11 -1.45 4.62
C GLU A 61 -1.69 -0.01 4.82
N LEU A 62 -0.46 0.30 4.43
CA LEU A 62 0.09 1.64 4.49
C LEU A 62 0.80 1.93 3.18
N ALA A 63 0.39 3.00 2.51
CA ALA A 63 1.06 3.52 1.34
C ALA A 63 1.28 5.02 1.52
N GLY A 64 2.37 5.52 0.93
CA GLY A 64 2.69 6.92 1.02
C GLY A 64 3.64 7.37 -0.06
N THR A 65 3.46 8.61 -0.50
CA THR A 65 4.36 9.28 -1.43
C THR A 65 5.13 10.35 -0.67
N LEU A 66 6.45 10.19 -0.63
CA LEU A 66 7.34 11.16 0.01
C LEU A 66 7.65 12.29 -0.95
N ALA A 67 7.71 13.51 -0.44
CA ALA A 67 8.21 14.64 -1.22
C ALA A 67 9.68 14.39 -1.62
N PRO A 68 10.13 14.87 -2.79
CA PRO A 68 11.48 14.58 -3.31
C PRO A 68 12.60 14.90 -2.32
N GLU A 69 12.45 15.96 -1.52
CA GLU A 69 13.42 16.36 -0.50
C GLU A 69 13.61 15.33 0.64
N TYR A 70 12.63 14.44 0.86
CA TYR A 70 12.67 13.40 1.87
C TYR A 70 12.79 11.99 1.28
N SER A 71 13.02 11.85 -0.02
CA SER A 71 13.02 10.57 -0.74
C SER A 71 14.00 9.52 -0.19
N SER A 72 15.04 9.92 0.55
CA SER A 72 16.04 9.03 1.15
C SER A 72 15.92 8.81 2.67
N SER A 73 15.01 9.52 3.36
CA SER A 73 14.92 9.49 4.83
C SER A 73 13.50 9.63 5.40
N GLY A 74 12.51 9.90 4.55
CA GLY A 74 11.12 9.97 4.94
C GLY A 74 10.52 8.59 5.17
N TYR A 75 9.49 8.55 6.00
CA TYR A 75 8.68 7.36 6.23
C TYR A 75 7.25 7.79 6.50
N VAL A 76 6.31 6.86 6.29
CA VAL A 76 4.93 7.00 6.76
C VAL A 76 4.75 6.05 7.94
N ALA A 77 4.11 6.52 8.99
CA ALA A 77 3.87 5.75 10.20
C ALA A 77 2.43 5.92 10.69
N VAL A 78 1.95 4.92 11.41
CA VAL A 78 0.66 4.93 12.10
C VAL A 78 0.91 4.76 13.59
N GLY A 79 0.33 5.63 14.39
CA GLY A 79 0.35 5.56 15.85
C GLY A 79 -1.02 5.20 16.39
N PHE A 80 -1.04 4.50 17.54
CA PHE A 80 -2.25 4.22 18.32
C PHE A 80 -2.09 4.81 19.72
N SER A 81 -3.12 5.48 20.22
CA SER A 81 -3.13 6.20 21.50
C SER A 81 -4.49 5.99 22.17
N GLN A 82 -4.50 6.10 23.49
CA GLN A 82 -5.72 6.07 24.30
C GLN A 82 -6.31 7.47 24.52
N ASP A 83 -5.62 8.51 24.04
CA ASP A 83 -6.06 9.90 24.10
C ASP A 83 -5.87 10.60 22.75
N ASP A 84 -6.37 11.83 22.65
CA ASP A 84 -6.29 12.64 21.42
C ASP A 84 -4.96 13.40 21.30
N ARG A 85 -3.87 12.92 21.91
CA ARG A 85 -2.56 13.62 21.95
C ARG A 85 -1.48 13.00 21.07
N MET A 86 -1.87 12.31 20.00
CA MET A 86 -0.93 11.89 18.95
C MET A 86 -0.24 13.08 18.29
#